data_AF-A0A928Y426-F1
#
_entry.id   AF-A0A928Y426-F1
#
_cell.length_a   1.000
_cell.length_b   1.000
_cell.length_c   1.000
_cell.angle_alpha   90.00
_cell.angle_beta   90.00
_cell.angle_gamma   90.00
#
_symmetry.space_group_name_H-M   'P 1'
#
loop_
_entity.id
_entity.type
_entity.pdbx_description
1 polymer ?
#
loop_
_entity_poly.entity_id
_entity_poly.type
_entity_poly.pdbx_seq_one_letter_code
_entity_poly.pdbx_strand_id
1 'polypeptide(L)'
;MNVMARALVALGRKPDYQEINRYASDVEPLLIDYFEYWLDREPAASGWREELRSLAIDKKNLDKGLQSRGARAVSLVEYARRKKLYDPIAHALGSTLNYEKSHFDKLVASLLPLMEKLTTGRTASLLSPELDDPTDWRPVFDWTSVIHLGGIVYVGLDALSDYEVAAAVGNSMFADLTSVAGSLYKFVSVR
;
A
#
# COMPACT_ATOMS: atom_id res chain seq x y z
N MET A 1 0.25 -6.00 -0.84
CA MET A 1 -0.25 -4.65 -0.50
C MET A 1 0.91 -3.66 -0.66
N ASN A 2 0.78 -2.66 -1.55
CA ASN A 2 1.89 -1.81 -2.00
C ASN A 2 2.50 -0.98 -0.87
N VAL A 3 3.72 -1.31 -0.46
CA VAL A 3 4.43 -0.63 0.62
C VAL A 3 4.70 0.83 0.28
N MET A 4 5.01 1.16 -0.98
CA MET A 4 5.27 2.54 -1.40
C MET A 4 4.01 3.41 -1.35
N ALA A 5 2.87 2.89 -1.83
CA ALA A 5 1.61 3.63 -1.76
C ALA A 5 1.21 3.90 -0.30
N ARG A 6 1.41 2.92 0.60
CA ARG A 6 1.19 3.11 2.04
C ARG A 6 2.14 4.14 2.65
N ALA A 7 3.41 4.12 2.25
CA ALA A 7 4.39 5.12 2.70
C ALA A 7 4.05 6.53 2.20
N LEU A 8 3.65 6.68 0.93
CA LEU A 8 3.22 7.95 0.34
C LEU A 8 1.98 8.51 1.05
N VAL A 9 0.96 7.68 1.26
CA VAL A 9 -0.24 8.07 2.00
C VAL A 9 0.09 8.48 3.43
N ALA A 10 0.96 7.74 4.12
CA ALA A 10 1.41 8.08 5.47
C ALA A 10 2.19 9.41 5.53
N LEU A 11 2.92 9.73 4.47
CA LEU A 11 3.58 11.03 4.28
C LEU A 11 2.62 12.15 3.86
N GLY A 12 1.32 11.88 3.71
CA GLY A 12 0.32 12.83 3.24
C GLY A 12 0.44 13.15 1.74
N ARG A 13 1.22 12.37 0.98
CA ARG A 13 1.38 12.51 -0.47
C ARG A 13 0.34 11.66 -1.17
N LYS A 14 -0.37 12.25 -2.14
CA LYS A 14 -1.30 11.51 -2.99
C LYS A 14 -0.46 10.68 -3.98
N PRO A 15 -0.55 9.34 -3.97
CA PRO A 15 0.25 8.52 -4.87
C PRO A 15 -0.13 8.82 -6.32
N ASP A 16 0.82 9.29 -7.11
CA ASP A 16 0.68 9.40 -8.56
C ASP A 16 1.57 8.38 -9.29
N TYR A 17 1.23 8.10 -10.54
CA TYR A 17 1.91 7.11 -11.36
C TYR A 17 3.40 7.44 -11.61
N GLN A 18 3.72 8.72 -11.79
CA GLN A 18 5.08 9.17 -12.04
C GLN A 18 5.95 9.01 -10.79
N GLU A 19 5.40 9.29 -9.61
CA GLU A 19 6.07 9.11 -8.33
C GLU A 19 6.30 7.63 -8.02
N ILE A 20 5.30 6.76 -8.21
CA ILE A 20 5.47 5.32 -7.99
C ILE A 20 6.54 4.75 -8.92
N ASN A 21 6.56 5.14 -10.20
CA ASN A 21 7.57 4.67 -11.16
C ASN A 21 8.97 5.26 -10.87
N ARG A 22 9.04 6.50 -10.40
CA ARG A 22 10.29 7.12 -9.93
C ARG A 22 10.86 6.32 -8.75
N TYR A 23 10.03 6.04 -7.74
CA TYR A 23 10.43 5.28 -6.56
C TYR A 23 10.62 3.77 -6.83
N ALA A 24 10.07 3.26 -7.93
CA ALA A 24 10.38 1.93 -8.45
C ALA A 24 11.85 1.81 -8.88
N SER A 25 12.34 2.86 -9.54
CA SER A 25 13.73 2.91 -10.02
C SER A 25 14.71 3.20 -8.88
N ASP A 26 14.31 4.05 -7.93
CA ASP A 26 15.08 4.40 -6.76
C ASP A 26 14.17 4.58 -5.53
N VAL A 27 14.10 3.55 -4.69
CA VAL A 27 13.27 3.56 -3.47
C VAL A 27 13.93 4.30 -2.30
N GLU A 28 15.23 4.61 -2.38
CA GLU A 28 15.99 5.20 -1.28
C GLU A 28 15.42 6.53 -0.78
N PRO A 29 15.01 7.48 -1.65
CA PRO A 29 14.50 8.76 -1.17
C PRO A 29 13.17 8.61 -0.43
N LEU A 30 12.27 7.71 -0.89
CA LEU A 30 11.02 7.44 -0.20
C LEU A 30 11.25 6.77 1.16
N LEU A 31 12.23 5.86 1.22
CA LEU A 31 12.63 5.23 2.47
C LEU A 31 13.17 6.26 3.46
N ILE A 32 14.06 7.15 3.02
CA ILE A 32 14.60 8.21 3.87
C ILE A 32 13.45 9.07 4.40
N ASP A 33 12.61 9.62 3.52
CA ASP A 33 11.47 10.48 3.91
C ASP A 33 10.57 9.79 4.95
N TYR A 34 10.23 8.52 4.72
CA TYR A 34 9.37 7.78 5.62
C TYR A 34 10.03 7.47 6.97
N PHE A 35 11.31 7.07 6.98
CA PHE A 35 12.03 6.81 8.22
C PHE A 35 12.20 8.09 9.05
N GLU A 36 12.50 9.24 8.43
CA GLU A 36 12.58 10.50 9.16
C GLU A 36 11.21 10.88 9.74
N TYR A 37 10.14 10.76 8.95
CA TYR A 37 8.77 10.99 9.39
C TYR A 37 8.37 10.12 10.59
N TRP A 38 8.72 8.83 10.55
CA TRP A 38 8.41 7.89 11.61
C TRP A 38 9.25 8.14 12.86
N LEU A 39 10.57 8.27 12.74
CA LEU A 39 11.48 8.47 13.87
C LEU A 39 11.22 9.80 14.60
N ASP A 40 10.74 10.83 13.91
CA ASP A 40 10.31 12.09 14.53
C ASP A 40 9.07 11.94 15.42
N ARG A 41 8.28 10.88 15.22
CA ARG A 41 7.06 10.58 15.97
C ARG A 41 7.22 9.44 16.96
N GLU A 42 8.37 8.77 16.96
CA GLU A 42 8.67 7.64 17.83
C GLU A 42 9.32 8.13 19.12
N PRO A 43 8.65 8.07 20.29
CA PRO A 43 9.20 8.54 21.54
C PRO A 43 10.51 7.84 21.92
N ALA A 44 10.67 6.55 21.55
CA ALA A 44 11.88 5.78 21.80
C ALA A 44 13.08 6.19 20.91
N ALA A 45 12.86 7.08 19.92
CA ALA A 45 13.86 7.60 19.00
C ALA A 45 14.20 9.08 19.25
N SER A 46 13.94 9.61 20.46
CA SER A 46 14.30 11.00 20.79
C SER A 46 15.79 11.26 20.56
N GLY A 47 16.13 12.29 19.77
CA GLY A 47 17.51 12.62 19.42
C GLY A 47 18.17 11.68 18.40
N TRP A 48 17.37 10.90 17.64
CA TRP A 48 17.88 9.94 16.65
C TRP A 48 18.84 10.57 15.63
N ARG A 49 18.70 11.87 15.30
CA ARG A 49 19.57 12.55 14.32
C ARG A 49 21.02 12.65 14.82
N GLU A 50 21.22 13.04 16.07
CA GLU A 50 22.53 13.08 16.74
C GLU A 50 23.14 11.69 16.87
N GLU A 51 22.34 10.71 17.32
CA GLU A 51 22.78 9.33 17.47
C GLU A 51 23.18 8.73 16.12
N LEU A 52 22.42 9.01 15.05
CA LEU A 52 22.70 8.53 13.70
C LEU A 52 23.96 9.17 13.12
N ARG A 53 24.28 10.43 13.45
CA ARG A 53 25.58 11.05 13.08
C ARG A 53 26.77 10.40 13.79
N SER A 54 26.57 9.91 15.01
CA SER A 54 27.59 9.16 15.76
C SER A 54 27.68 7.69 15.38
N LEU A 55 26.75 7.19 14.56
CA LEU A 55 26.66 5.79 14.18
C LEU A 55 27.75 5.44 13.17
N ALA A 56 28.80 4.76 13.64
CA ALA A 56 29.77 4.15 12.75
C ALA A 56 29.16 2.90 12.09
N ILE A 57 29.06 2.93 10.76
CA ILE A 57 28.60 1.79 9.95
C ILE A 57 29.80 1.12 9.32
N ASP A 58 30.08 -0.09 9.77
CA ASP A 58 31.02 -0.95 9.07
C ASP A 58 30.31 -1.62 7.90
N LYS A 59 30.64 -1.18 6.67
CA LYS A 59 30.05 -1.74 5.45
C LYS A 59 30.28 -3.24 5.30
N LYS A 60 31.30 -3.81 5.96
CA LYS A 60 31.59 -5.26 5.88
C LYS A 60 30.59 -6.12 6.64
N ASN A 61 29.89 -5.55 7.63
CA ASN A 61 28.90 -6.25 8.46
C ASN A 61 27.46 -6.08 7.94
N LEU A 62 27.26 -5.35 6.85
CA LEU A 62 25.95 -5.15 6.23
C LEU A 62 25.57 -6.34 5.34
N ASP A 63 24.27 -6.57 5.20
CA ASP A 63 23.74 -7.47 4.18
C ASP A 63 24.24 -7.05 2.79
N LYS A 64 24.56 -8.01 1.92
CA LYS A 64 25.11 -7.75 0.57
C LYS A 64 24.27 -6.75 -0.23
N GLY A 65 22.94 -6.78 -0.06
CA GLY A 65 22.00 -5.86 -0.72
C GLY A 65 22.06 -4.42 -0.22
N LEU A 66 22.53 -4.19 1.00
CA LEU A 66 22.71 -2.87 1.62
C LEU A 66 24.11 -2.27 1.35
N GLN A 67 25.11 -3.10 1.02
CA GLN A 67 26.48 -2.64 0.77
C GLN A 67 26.60 -1.71 -0.45
N SER A 68 25.73 -1.88 -1.45
CA SER A 68 25.67 -1.08 -2.67
C SER A 68 24.75 0.14 -2.57
N ARG A 69 24.10 0.37 -1.43
CA ARG A 69 23.08 1.41 -1.22
C ARG A 69 23.67 2.70 -0.64
N GLY A 70 22.90 3.78 -0.74
CA GLY A 70 23.23 5.07 -0.15
C GLY A 70 23.47 4.99 1.35
N ALA A 71 24.56 5.61 1.82
CA ALA A 71 24.96 5.56 3.23
C ALA A 71 23.86 6.02 4.19
N ARG A 72 23.04 6.99 3.78
CA ARG A 72 21.93 7.53 4.58
C ARG A 72 20.82 6.50 4.81
N ALA A 73 20.34 5.85 3.75
CA ALA A 73 19.29 4.83 3.83
C ALA A 73 19.74 3.65 4.71
N VAL A 74 20.98 3.19 4.50
CA VAL A 74 21.60 2.14 5.32
C VAL A 74 21.66 2.54 6.80
N SER A 75 22.04 3.79 7.09
CA SER A 75 22.13 4.29 8.47
C SER A 75 20.80 4.27 9.21
N LEU A 76 19.72 4.65 8.53
CA LEU A 76 18.38 4.67 9.10
C LEU A 76 17.88 3.26 9.42
N VAL A 77 18.07 2.33 8.48
CA VAL A 77 17.67 0.92 8.67
C VAL A 77 18.47 0.28 9.81
N GLU A 78 19.79 0.48 9.85
CA GLU A 78 20.64 -0.07 10.90
C GLU A 78 20.38 0.57 12.27
N TYR A 79 20.08 1.87 12.31
CA TYR A 79 19.69 2.55 13.54
C TYR A 79 18.42 1.93 14.14
N ALA A 80 17.37 1.80 13.34
CA ALA A 80 16.11 1.18 13.76
C ALA A 80 16.33 -0.27 14.23
N ARG A 81 17.15 -1.04 13.52
CA ARG A 81 17.51 -2.42 13.87
C ARG A 81 18.24 -2.51 15.22
N ARG A 82 19.26 -1.67 15.46
CA ARG A 82 20.04 -1.67 16.71
C ARG A 82 19.21 -1.26 17.92
N LYS A 83 18.32 -0.28 17.75
CA LYS A 83 17.37 0.18 18.78
C LYS A 83 16.15 -0.74 18.93
N LYS A 84 16.03 -1.79 18.09
CA LYS A 84 14.89 -2.72 18.04
C LYS A 84 13.55 -2.01 17.85
N LEU A 85 13.55 -0.91 17.11
CA LEU A 85 12.34 -0.18 16.75
C LEU A 85 11.65 -0.90 15.60
N TYR A 86 10.32 -0.94 15.64
CA TYR A 86 9.53 -1.64 14.65
C TYR A 86 8.37 -0.77 14.18
N ASP A 87 8.36 -0.48 12.88
CA ASP A 87 7.19 0.00 12.17
C ASP A 87 6.95 -0.91 10.95
N PRO A 88 5.70 -1.38 10.71
CA PRO A 88 5.39 -2.28 9.62
C PRO A 88 5.76 -1.75 8.22
N ILE A 89 5.66 -0.44 7.99
CA ILE A 89 5.96 0.17 6.68
C ILE A 89 7.48 0.37 6.56
N ALA A 90 8.15 0.87 7.61
CA ALA A 90 9.60 1.02 7.66
C ALA A 90 10.31 -0.32 7.44
N HIS A 91 9.83 -1.37 8.12
CA HIS A 91 10.37 -2.72 7.97
C HIS A 91 10.21 -3.24 6.54
N ALA A 92 9.05 -3.01 5.93
CA ALA A 92 8.80 -3.42 4.55
C ALA A 92 9.61 -2.61 3.54
N LEU A 93 9.79 -1.30 3.73
CA LEU A 93 10.68 -0.47 2.90
C LEU A 93 12.14 -0.94 3.01
N GLY A 94 12.60 -1.21 4.23
CA GLY A 94 13.95 -1.73 4.49
C GLY A 94 14.20 -3.09 3.85
N SER A 95 13.22 -4.00 3.87
CA SER A 95 13.34 -5.29 3.16
C SER A 95 13.35 -5.11 1.65
N THR A 96 12.66 -4.09 1.12
CA THR A 96 12.66 -3.78 -0.33
C THR A 96 14.07 -3.40 -0.83
N LEU A 97 14.93 -2.81 0.00
CA LEU A 97 16.34 -2.54 -0.36
C LEU A 97 17.15 -3.82 -0.62
N ASN A 98 16.79 -4.91 0.05
CA ASN A 98 17.44 -6.22 -0.06
C ASN A 98 16.93 -7.05 -1.26
N TYR A 99 15.79 -6.69 -1.85
CA TYR A 99 15.24 -7.39 -3.02
C TYR A 99 15.72 -6.75 -4.34
N GLU A 100 16.07 -7.59 -5.32
CA GLU A 100 16.47 -7.14 -6.65
C GLU A 100 15.31 -6.49 -7.41
N LYS A 101 15.66 -5.54 -8.30
CA LYS A 101 14.77 -4.80 -9.21
C LYS A 101 13.65 -5.66 -9.85
N SER A 102 13.97 -6.90 -10.22
CA SER A 102 13.05 -7.88 -10.83
C SER A 102 11.86 -8.31 -9.96
N HIS A 103 12.00 -8.33 -8.63
CA HIS A 103 10.88 -8.65 -7.74
C HIS A 103 9.90 -7.46 -7.62
N PHE A 104 10.39 -6.25 -7.88
CA PHE A 104 9.60 -5.02 -7.85
C PHE A 104 8.85 -4.79 -9.17
N ASP A 105 9.45 -5.11 -10.31
CA ASP A 105 8.77 -5.11 -11.60
C ASP A 105 7.47 -5.94 -11.55
N LYS A 106 7.46 -7.06 -10.80
CA LYS A 106 6.27 -7.88 -10.56
C LYS A 106 5.22 -7.22 -9.65
N LEU A 107 5.65 -6.42 -8.67
CA LEU A 107 4.76 -5.66 -7.78
C LEU A 107 4.15 -4.44 -8.48
N VAL A 108 4.92 -3.77 -9.35
CA VAL A 108 4.44 -2.65 -10.18
C VAL A 108 3.55 -3.15 -11.30
N ALA A 109 3.92 -4.24 -11.99
CA ALA A 109 3.12 -4.86 -13.04
C ALA A 109 1.75 -5.33 -12.54
N SER A 110 1.61 -5.71 -11.26
CA SER A 110 0.32 -6.06 -10.66
C SER A 110 -0.45 -4.86 -10.11
N LEU A 111 0.20 -3.72 -9.84
CA LEU A 111 -0.46 -2.49 -9.37
C LEU A 111 -0.92 -1.57 -10.47
N LEU A 112 -0.20 -1.55 -11.59
CA LEU A 112 -0.48 -0.73 -12.74
C LEU A 112 -1.88 -0.97 -13.33
N PRO A 113 -2.25 -2.24 -13.64
CA PRO A 113 -3.58 -2.55 -14.16
C PRO A 113 -4.68 -2.29 -13.12
N LEU A 114 -4.37 -2.48 -11.83
CA LEU A 114 -5.30 -2.24 -10.73
C LEU A 114 -5.55 -0.74 -10.53
N MET A 115 -4.50 0.10 -10.50
CA MET A 115 -4.64 1.54 -10.33
C MET A 115 -5.24 2.21 -11.57
N GLU A 116 -4.81 1.84 -12.79
CA GLU A 116 -5.43 2.35 -14.01
C GLU A 116 -6.94 2.03 -14.03
N LYS A 117 -7.35 0.83 -13.64
CA LYS A 117 -8.79 0.47 -13.68
C LYS A 117 -9.62 0.94 -12.49
N LEU A 118 -9.01 1.27 -11.36
CA LEU A 118 -9.69 1.91 -10.22
C LEU A 118 -9.76 3.45 -10.35
N THR A 119 -8.91 4.07 -11.17
CA THR A 119 -8.82 5.54 -11.27
C THR A 119 -9.23 6.12 -12.62
N THR A 120 -9.41 5.29 -13.66
CA THR A 120 -9.85 5.76 -14.98
C THR A 120 -11.24 5.26 -15.37
N GLY A 121 -12.05 6.17 -15.92
CA GLY A 121 -13.36 5.87 -16.50
C GLY A 121 -14.52 5.70 -15.50
N ARG A 122 -15.58 5.02 -15.96
CA ARG A 122 -16.84 4.80 -15.22
C ARG A 122 -16.65 3.99 -13.91
N THR A 123 -15.56 3.23 -13.77
CA THR A 123 -15.29 2.37 -12.61
C THR A 123 -14.83 3.17 -11.39
N ALA A 124 -14.08 4.26 -11.57
CA ALA A 124 -13.64 5.14 -10.49
C ALA A 124 -14.82 5.78 -9.73
N SER A 125 -15.87 6.14 -10.47
CA SER A 125 -17.08 6.74 -9.90
C SER A 125 -18.10 5.73 -9.39
N LEU A 126 -17.89 4.43 -9.59
CA LEU A 126 -18.63 3.38 -8.88
C LEU A 126 -17.99 3.04 -7.52
N LEU A 127 -16.67 3.24 -7.38
CA LEU A 127 -15.91 2.96 -6.16
C LEU A 127 -15.71 4.20 -5.26
N SER A 128 -15.73 5.40 -5.83
CA SER A 128 -15.79 6.68 -5.13
C SER A 128 -16.86 7.55 -5.79
N PRO A 129 -18.14 7.29 -5.53
CA PRO A 129 -19.21 8.17 -6.00
C PRO A 129 -19.07 9.54 -5.34
N GLU A 130 -19.24 10.60 -6.12
CA GLU A 130 -19.44 11.94 -5.56
C GLU A 130 -20.85 11.98 -4.98
N LEU A 131 -20.97 11.76 -3.67
CA LEU A 131 -22.24 11.74 -2.93
C LEU A 131 -23.00 13.07 -3.00
N ASP A 132 -22.33 14.12 -3.46
CA ASP A 132 -22.77 15.51 -3.41
C ASP A 132 -23.18 16.05 -4.79
N ASP A 133 -23.07 15.25 -5.86
CA ASP A 133 -23.46 15.64 -7.23
C ASP A 133 -24.94 15.30 -7.50
N PRO A 134 -25.85 16.30 -7.54
CA PRO A 134 -27.26 16.09 -7.82
C PRO A 134 -27.57 15.67 -9.27
N THR A 135 -26.56 15.62 -10.16
CA THR A 135 -26.70 15.17 -11.55
C THR A 135 -26.28 13.72 -11.77
N ASP A 136 -25.67 13.06 -10.79
CA ASP A 136 -25.34 11.64 -10.85
C ASP A 136 -26.56 10.77 -10.46
N TRP A 137 -27.23 10.23 -11.48
CA TRP A 137 -28.42 9.38 -11.34
C TRP A 137 -28.10 7.94 -10.94
N ARG A 138 -26.82 7.56 -10.80
CA ARG A 138 -26.43 6.18 -10.51
C ARG A 138 -26.73 5.81 -9.05
N PRO A 139 -27.44 4.71 -8.81
CA PRO A 139 -27.67 4.25 -7.45
C PRO A 139 -26.37 3.73 -6.84
N VAL A 140 -25.92 4.37 -5.77
CA VAL A 140 -24.85 3.86 -4.91
C VAL A 140 -25.48 2.84 -3.97
N PHE A 141 -24.94 1.62 -3.93
CA PHE A 141 -25.41 0.57 -3.04
C PHE A 141 -24.22 -0.19 -2.46
N ASP A 142 -24.40 -0.69 -1.24
CA ASP A 142 -23.48 -1.63 -0.60
C ASP A 142 -24.09 -3.04 -0.55
N TRP A 143 -23.27 -4.03 -0.22
CA TRP A 143 -23.72 -5.41 -0.10
C TRP A 143 -24.82 -5.59 0.95
N THR A 144 -24.77 -4.82 2.03
CA THR A 144 -25.78 -4.86 3.10
C THR A 144 -27.17 -4.49 2.57
N SER A 145 -27.23 -3.40 1.80
CA SER A 145 -28.46 -2.88 1.19
C SER A 145 -29.01 -3.84 0.16
N VAL A 146 -28.14 -4.42 -0.69
CA VAL A 146 -28.53 -5.44 -1.67
C VAL A 146 -29.13 -6.67 -0.97
N ILE A 147 -28.47 -7.19 0.07
CA ILE A 147 -28.93 -8.38 0.80
C ILE A 147 -30.27 -8.12 1.48
N HIS A 148 -30.44 -6.99 2.16
CA HIS A 148 -31.69 -6.64 2.85
C HIS A 148 -32.87 -6.45 1.89
N LEU A 149 -32.63 -5.95 0.68
CA LEU A 149 -33.67 -5.75 -0.32
C LEU A 149 -33.93 -7.00 -1.18
N GLY A 150 -33.19 -8.10 -0.96
CA GLY A 150 -33.26 -9.30 -1.81
C GLY A 150 -32.82 -9.03 -3.24
N GLY A 151 -31.92 -8.07 -3.44
CA GLY A 151 -31.45 -7.63 -4.75
C GLY A 151 -30.62 -8.68 -5.48
N ILE A 152 -30.72 -8.69 -6.81
CA ILE A 152 -29.88 -9.53 -7.68
C ILE A 152 -28.77 -8.64 -8.25
N VAL A 153 -27.52 -9.03 -8.04
CA VAL A 153 -26.35 -8.34 -8.59
C VAL A 153 -25.76 -9.15 -9.73
N TYR A 154 -25.68 -8.54 -10.90
CA TYR A 154 -25.01 -9.10 -12.07
C TYR A 154 -23.67 -8.39 -12.30
N VAL A 155 -22.61 -9.15 -12.53
CA VAL A 155 -21.25 -8.60 -12.71
C VAL A 155 -20.63 -9.11 -14.00
N GLY A 156 -20.38 -8.20 -14.94
CA GLY A 156 -19.61 -8.46 -16.15
C GLY A 156 -18.18 -7.95 -15.98
N LEU A 157 -17.24 -8.83 -15.64
CA LEU A 157 -15.84 -8.47 -15.38
C LEU A 157 -14.97 -8.37 -16.65
N ASP A 158 -15.52 -8.70 -17.82
CA ASP A 158 -14.80 -8.73 -19.10
C ASP A 158 -13.48 -9.55 -19.04
N ALA A 159 -13.54 -10.71 -18.39
CA ALA A 159 -12.39 -11.58 -18.14
C ALA A 159 -11.74 -12.17 -19.40
N LEU A 160 -12.46 -12.16 -20.53
CA LEU A 160 -11.94 -12.57 -21.84
C LEU A 160 -10.94 -11.55 -22.40
N SER A 161 -11.18 -10.27 -22.15
CA SER A 161 -10.32 -9.18 -22.63
C SER A 161 -9.11 -8.98 -21.71
N ASP A 162 -9.30 -9.10 -20.40
CA ASP A 162 -8.22 -8.96 -19.41
C ASP A 162 -8.50 -9.79 -18.15
N TYR A 163 -7.92 -10.99 -18.13
CA TYR A 163 -8.11 -11.96 -17.06
C TYR A 163 -7.51 -11.51 -15.72
N GLU A 164 -6.33 -10.88 -15.72
CA GLU A 164 -5.65 -10.51 -14.48
C GLU A 164 -6.45 -9.46 -13.71
N VAL A 165 -7.01 -8.49 -14.43
CA VAL A 165 -7.86 -7.49 -13.83
C VAL A 165 -9.18 -8.09 -13.38
N ALA A 166 -9.83 -8.87 -14.23
CA ALA A 166 -11.10 -9.49 -13.86
C ALA A 166 -10.94 -10.33 -12.57
N ALA A 167 -9.82 -11.05 -12.44
CA ALA A 167 -9.47 -11.78 -11.23
C ALA A 167 -9.26 -10.84 -10.04
N ALA A 168 -8.51 -9.75 -10.20
CA ALA A 168 -8.25 -8.81 -9.10
C ALA A 168 -9.52 -8.09 -8.61
N VAL A 169 -10.36 -7.63 -9.53
CA VAL A 169 -11.64 -6.95 -9.23
C VAL A 169 -12.64 -7.94 -8.63
N GLY A 170 -12.78 -9.13 -9.22
CA GLY A 170 -13.64 -10.18 -8.70
C GLY A 170 -13.23 -10.63 -7.29
N ASN A 171 -11.94 -10.85 -7.05
CA ASN A 171 -11.44 -11.23 -5.73
C ASN A 171 -11.71 -10.15 -4.68
N SER A 172 -11.55 -8.87 -5.03
CA SER A 172 -11.84 -7.75 -4.11
C SER A 172 -13.34 -7.67 -3.79
N MET A 173 -14.19 -7.83 -4.80
CA MET A 173 -15.64 -7.87 -4.65
C MET A 173 -16.10 -9.04 -3.76
N PHE A 174 -15.57 -10.24 -3.98
CA PHE A 174 -15.89 -11.40 -3.14
C PHE A 174 -15.35 -11.27 -1.72
N ALA A 175 -14.18 -10.65 -1.53
CA ALA A 175 -13.64 -10.38 -0.20
C ALA A 175 -14.57 -9.45 0.61
N ASP A 176 -15.14 -8.43 -0.02
CA ASP A 176 -16.09 -7.54 0.65
C ASP A 176 -17.43 -8.26 0.96
N LEU A 177 -17.97 -9.02 0.00
CA LEU A 177 -19.17 -9.82 0.23
C LEU A 177 -18.97 -10.86 1.35
N THR A 178 -17.82 -11.54 1.38
CA THR A 178 -17.51 -12.52 2.44
C THR A 178 -17.31 -11.85 3.79
N SER A 179 -16.77 -10.62 3.83
CA SER A 179 -16.71 -9.79 5.05
C SER A 179 -18.10 -9.43 5.57
N VAL A 180 -19.01 -9.00 4.69
CA VAL A 180 -20.41 -8.69 5.05
C VAL A 180 -21.18 -9.95 5.48
N ALA A 181 -20.99 -11.07 4.79
CA ALA A 181 -21.54 -12.35 5.25
C ALA A 181 -20.99 -12.73 6.63
N GLY A 182 -19.68 -12.58 6.84
CA GLY A 182 -19.03 -12.83 8.12
C GLY A 182 -19.57 -11.95 9.25
N SER A 183 -19.80 -10.66 9.00
CA SER A 183 -20.39 -9.76 9.99
C SER A 183 -21.83 -10.17 10.33
N LEU A 184 -22.67 -10.47 9.33
CA LEU A 184 -24.03 -10.95 9.54
C LEU A 184 -24.08 -12.19 10.43
N TYR A 185 -23.25 -13.20 10.18
CA TYR A 185 -23.25 -14.44 10.97
C TYR A 185 -22.58 -14.31 12.34
N LYS A 186 -21.57 -13.44 12.47
CA LYS A 186 -20.87 -13.23 13.75
C LYS A 186 -21.74 -12.49 14.78
N PHE A 187 -22.66 -11.63 14.34
CA PHE A 187 -23.63 -10.96 15.22
C PHE A 187 -24.90 -11.80 15.48
N VAL A 188 -25.23 -12.77 14.63
CA VAL A 188 -26.38 -13.69 14.85
C VAL A 188 -26.06 -14.81 15.86
N SER A 189 -24.79 -15.07 16.18
CA SER A 189 -24.41 -16.06 17.22
C SER A 189 -24.47 -15.54 18.67
N VAL A 190 -25.06 -14.37 18.90
CA VAL A 190 -25.46 -13.92 20.25
C VAL A 190 -26.97 -13.66 20.25
N ARG A 191 -27.75 -14.74 20.19
CA ARG A 191 -29.10 -14.82 20.75
C ARG A 191 -29.47 -16.26 21.04
#